data_AF-A0A920R2R9-F1
#
_entry.id   AF-A0A920R2R9-F1
#
_cell.length_a   1.000
_cell.length_b   1.000
_cell.length_c   1.000
_cell.angle_alpha   90.00
_cell.angle_beta   90.00
_cell.angle_gamma   90.00
#
_symmetry.space_group_name_H-M   'P 1'
#
loop_
_entity.id
_entity.type
_entity.pdbx_description
1 polymer ?
#
loop_
_entity_poly.entity_id
_entity_poly.type
_entity_poly.pdbx_seq_one_letter_code
_entity_poly.pdbx_strand_id
1 'polypeptide(L)'
;MAVDAERCEIYTDVDGIYTTDPRLTDKARKLSEIGFDEMLEMAVLGAKMNPRSIELGAVYDMPVYVASSFSSEPGTLIHGGEQTMEVRKAVTGIAVDSNVAKITVRGVVDRPGVAAGLLKPLADEGLALM
;
A
#
# COMPACT_ATOMS: atom_id res chain seq x y z
N MET A 1 9.81 -9.68 17.92
CA MET A 1 9.24 -10.78 17.11
C MET A 1 9.35 -12.07 17.88
N ALA A 2 8.34 -12.93 17.84
CA ALA A 2 8.30 -14.15 18.65
C ALA A 2 9.11 -15.31 18.05
N VAL A 3 9.65 -15.14 16.85
CA VAL A 3 10.43 -16.15 16.11
C VAL A 3 11.51 -15.43 15.31
N ASP A 4 12.72 -15.98 15.29
CA ASP A 4 13.90 -15.46 14.59
C ASP A 4 13.81 -15.84 13.10
N ALA A 5 12.84 -15.24 12.40
CA ALA A 5 12.55 -15.54 11.00
C ALA A 5 13.35 -14.63 10.06
N GLU A 6 13.75 -15.14 8.91
CA GLU A 6 14.47 -14.37 7.87
C GLU A 6 13.54 -13.53 6.99
N ARG A 7 12.26 -13.91 6.88
CA ARG A 7 11.21 -13.17 6.18
C ARG A 7 9.80 -13.62 6.59
N CYS A 8 8.81 -12.78 6.33
CA CYS A 8 7.40 -13.12 6.39
C CYS A 8 6.88 -13.44 4.98
N GLU A 9 6.13 -14.53 4.81
CA GLU A 9 5.56 -14.91 3.51
C GLU A 9 4.03 -14.81 3.53
N ILE A 10 3.46 -14.13 2.54
CA ILE A 10 2.02 -13.97 2.34
C ILE A 10 1.64 -14.69 1.05
N TYR A 11 0.96 -15.82 1.21
CA TYR A 11 0.46 -16.63 0.10
C TYR A 11 -1.01 -16.33 -0.20
N THR A 12 -1.31 -16.05 -1.46
CA THR A 12 -2.63 -15.57 -1.91
C THR A 12 -3.00 -16.11 -3.29
N ASP A 13 -4.11 -15.66 -3.87
CA ASP A 13 -4.57 -16.04 -5.21
C ASP A 13 -3.89 -15.25 -6.33
N VAL A 14 -3.17 -14.17 -6.01
CA VAL A 14 -2.30 -13.43 -6.93
C VAL A 14 -0.84 -13.87 -6.82
N ASP A 15 -0.10 -13.77 -7.93
CA ASP A 15 1.29 -14.26 -8.03
C ASP A 15 2.36 -13.20 -7.69
N GLY A 16 1.94 -12.01 -7.25
CA GLY A 16 2.81 -10.93 -6.82
C GLY A 16 2.14 -9.57 -6.93
N ILE A 17 2.94 -8.53 -6.75
CA ILE A 17 2.53 -7.13 -6.89
C ILE A 17 2.92 -6.65 -8.29
N TYR A 18 2.00 -5.96 -8.97
CA TYR A 18 2.21 -5.43 -10.32
C TYR A 18 2.36 -3.91 -10.29
N THR A 19 2.98 -3.36 -11.35
CA THR A 19 3.08 -1.91 -11.55
C THR A 19 1.71 -1.22 -11.60
N THR A 20 0.64 -1.92 -11.99
CA THR A 20 -0.76 -1.49 -11.91
C THR A 20 -1.67 -2.71 -12.07
N ASP A 21 -2.98 -2.56 -11.98
CA ASP A 21 -3.92 -3.67 -12.18
C ASP A 21 -3.83 -4.22 -13.63
N PRO A 22 -3.41 -5.49 -13.83
CA PRO A 22 -3.33 -6.10 -15.17
C PRO A 22 -4.67 -6.20 -15.90
N ARG A 23 -5.79 -6.07 -15.18
CA ARG A 23 -7.14 -6.05 -15.76
C ARG A 23 -7.44 -4.72 -16.45
N LEU A 24 -6.72 -3.65 -16.10
CA LEU A 24 -6.86 -2.33 -16.71
C LEU A 24 -5.95 -2.15 -17.93
N THR A 25 -4.77 -2.78 -17.94
CA THR A 25 -3.84 -2.73 -19.07
C THR A 25 -2.95 -3.96 -19.16
N ASP A 26 -2.74 -4.43 -20.38
CA ASP A 26 -1.77 -5.45 -20.77
C ASP A 26 -0.30 -5.07 -20.54
N LYS A 27 -0.01 -3.78 -20.30
CA LYS A 27 1.35 -3.28 -20.01
C LYS A 27 1.75 -3.41 -18.54
N ALA A 28 0.84 -3.90 -17.68
CA ALA A 28 1.17 -4.14 -16.28
C ALA A 28 2.27 -5.20 -16.17
N ARG A 29 3.29 -4.94 -15.34
CA ARG A 29 4.42 -5.85 -15.13
C ARG A 29 4.49 -6.25 -13.68
N LYS A 30 4.73 -7.53 -13.41
CA LYS A 30 5.02 -8.01 -12.05
C LYS A 30 6.34 -7.41 -11.58
N LEU A 31 6.35 -6.91 -10.34
CA LEU A 31 7.55 -6.41 -9.68
C LEU A 31 8.25 -7.58 -9.00
N SER A 32 9.57 -7.68 -9.17
CA SER A 32 10.40 -8.62 -8.40
C SER A 32 10.58 -8.14 -6.96
N GLU A 33 10.69 -6.82 -6.79
CA GLU A 33 10.91 -6.16 -5.51
C GLU A 33 10.24 -4.77 -5.48
N ILE A 34 9.93 -4.30 -4.28
CA ILE A 34 9.39 -2.97 -4.01
C ILE A 34 9.81 -2.49 -2.60
N GLY A 35 10.05 -1.20 -2.44
CA GLY A 35 10.36 -0.61 -1.13
C GLY A 35 9.17 -0.65 -0.17
N PHE A 36 9.44 -0.63 1.15
CA PHE A 36 8.36 -0.50 2.15
C PHE A 36 7.49 0.74 1.93
N ASP A 37 8.10 1.92 1.75
CA ASP A 37 7.37 3.17 1.56
C ASP A 37 6.54 3.15 0.27
N GLU A 38 7.12 2.67 -0.83
CA GLU A 38 6.44 2.58 -2.12
C GLU A 38 5.23 1.65 -2.04
N MET A 39 5.39 0.50 -1.39
CA MET A 39 4.29 -0.45 -1.21
C MET A 39 3.23 0.07 -0.25
N LEU A 40 3.63 0.79 0.81
CA LEU A 40 2.71 1.40 1.77
C LEU A 40 1.82 2.43 1.09
N GLU A 41 2.41 3.33 0.30
CA GLU A 41 1.68 4.33 -0.49
C GLU A 41 0.74 3.65 -1.49
N MET A 42 1.20 2.64 -2.21
CA MET A 42 0.35 1.88 -3.13
C MET A 42 -0.83 1.21 -2.42
N ALA A 43 -0.62 0.63 -1.23
CA ALA A 43 -1.66 -0.01 -0.44
C ALA A 43 -2.71 0.99 0.05
N VAL A 44 -2.29 2.16 0.53
CA VAL A 44 -3.19 3.24 0.97
C VAL A 44 -4.04 3.77 -0.19
N LEU A 45 -3.48 3.80 -1.41
CA LEU A 45 -4.12 4.35 -2.60
C LEU A 45 -4.91 3.33 -3.44
N GLY A 46 -5.08 2.09 -2.96
CA GLY A 46 -6.00 1.12 -3.56
C GLY A 46 -5.39 -0.22 -3.99
N ALA A 47 -4.08 -0.43 -3.82
CA ALA A 47 -3.53 -1.78 -3.97
C ALA A 47 -4.07 -2.70 -2.87
N LYS A 48 -4.44 -3.93 -3.22
CA LYS A 48 -5.12 -4.87 -2.32
C LYS A 48 -4.15 -5.58 -1.36
N MET A 49 -3.53 -4.81 -0.48
CA MET A 49 -2.69 -5.31 0.61
C MET A 49 -3.00 -4.47 1.87
N ASN A 50 -2.93 -5.08 3.05
CA ASN A 50 -3.17 -4.34 4.28
C ASN A 50 -1.94 -3.47 4.62
N PRO A 51 -2.07 -2.12 4.69
CA PRO A 51 -0.97 -1.21 5.02
C PRO A 51 -0.26 -1.59 6.32
N ARG A 52 -1.02 -2.06 7.31
CA ARG A 52 -0.48 -2.41 8.63
C ARG A 52 0.54 -3.55 8.59
N SER A 53 0.35 -4.51 7.68
CA SER A 53 1.32 -5.60 7.51
C SER A 53 2.65 -5.10 6.97
N ILE A 54 2.62 -4.10 6.07
CA ILE A 54 3.82 -3.47 5.49
C ILE A 54 4.51 -2.61 6.53
N GLU A 55 3.75 -1.81 7.31
CA GLU A 55 4.29 -1.01 8.41
C GLU A 55 5.03 -1.86 9.44
N LEU A 56 4.48 -3.01 9.82
CA LEU A 56 5.14 -3.92 10.75
C LEU A 56 6.42 -4.51 10.12
N GLY A 57 6.39 -4.83 8.83
CA GLY A 57 7.60 -5.22 8.09
C GLY A 57 8.69 -4.14 8.18
N ALA A 58 8.33 -2.89 7.93
CA ALA A 58 9.27 -1.76 7.98
C ALA A 58 9.81 -1.50 9.41
N VAL A 59 8.93 -1.49 10.42
CA VAL A 59 9.30 -1.21 11.82
C VAL A 59 10.29 -2.22 12.38
N TYR A 60 10.17 -3.48 11.98
CA TYR A 60 11.04 -4.56 12.46
C TYR A 60 12.12 -4.97 11.46
N ASP A 61 12.26 -4.24 10.35
CA ASP A 61 13.14 -4.58 9.22
C ASP A 61 12.98 -6.04 8.77
N MET A 62 11.72 -6.48 8.65
CA MET A 62 11.35 -7.83 8.26
C MET A 62 10.82 -7.84 6.84
N PRO A 63 11.59 -8.37 5.87
CA PRO A 63 11.12 -8.50 4.50
C PRO A 63 9.82 -9.30 4.40
N VAL A 64 8.92 -8.86 3.53
CA VAL A 64 7.63 -9.50 3.26
C VAL A 64 7.60 -10.01 1.83
N TYR A 65 7.46 -11.32 1.65
CA TYR A 65 7.39 -11.95 0.34
C TYR A 65 5.93 -12.28 0.00
N VAL A 66 5.45 -11.80 -1.15
CA VAL A 66 4.07 -12.00 -1.62
C VAL A 66 4.08 -12.90 -2.84
N ALA A 67 3.41 -14.06 -2.77
CA ALA A 67 3.38 -15.05 -3.85
C ALA A 67 2.03 -15.79 -3.93
N SER A 68 1.82 -16.52 -5.03
CA SER A 68 0.60 -17.32 -5.21
C SER A 68 0.70 -18.65 -4.47
N SER A 69 -0.40 -19.09 -3.84
CA SER A 69 -0.55 -20.46 -3.34
C SER A 69 -0.73 -21.49 -4.45
N PHE A 70 -1.05 -21.05 -5.67
CA PHE A 70 -1.43 -21.91 -6.79
C PHE A 70 -0.33 -22.08 -7.85
N SER A 71 0.80 -21.39 -7.71
CA SER A 71 1.93 -21.47 -8.64
C SER A 71 3.26 -21.49 -7.92
N SER A 72 4.29 -22.01 -8.59
CA SER A 72 5.69 -21.93 -8.14
C SER A 72 6.44 -20.74 -8.76
N GLU A 73 5.70 -19.78 -9.34
CA GLU A 73 6.30 -18.59 -9.93
C GLU A 73 6.90 -17.70 -8.83
N PRO A 74 8.07 -17.07 -9.09
CA PRO A 74 8.61 -16.08 -8.16
C PRO A 74 7.61 -14.94 -7.92
N GLY A 75 7.44 -14.59 -6.65
CA GLY A 75 6.61 -13.51 -6.17
C GLY A 75 7.34 -12.17 -6.12
N THR A 76 6.83 -11.26 -5.30
CA THR A 76 7.41 -9.93 -5.06
C THR A 76 7.95 -9.83 -3.64
N LEU A 77 9.18 -9.33 -3.48
CA LEU A 77 9.77 -9.05 -2.18
C LEU A 77 9.58 -7.57 -1.79
N ILE A 78 9.02 -7.31 -0.61
CA ILE A 78 8.92 -5.99 -0.02
C ILE A 78 10.02 -5.85 1.03
N HIS A 79 10.93 -4.88 0.88
CA HIS A 79 12.06 -4.70 1.79
C HIS A 79 12.57 -3.25 1.83
N GLY A 80 13.40 -2.93 2.83
CA GLY A 80 14.03 -1.61 3.00
C GLY A 80 15.43 -1.49 2.39
N GLY A 81 15.88 -2.53 1.68
CA GLY A 81 17.26 -2.69 1.20
C GLY A 81 17.68 -1.65 0.16
N GLU A 82 19.00 -1.47 0.02
CA GLU A 82 19.64 -0.48 -0.84
C GLU A 82 19.07 -0.51 -2.26
N GLN A 83 18.28 0.52 -2.61
CA GLN A 83 18.07 0.84 -4.02
C GLN A 83 19.46 1.06 -4.61
N THR A 84 19.89 0.21 -5.55
CA THR A 84 21.10 0.45 -6.34
C THR A 84 21.07 1.90 -6.80
N MET A 85 22.01 2.70 -6.30
CA MET A 85 22.06 4.16 -6.41
C MET A 85 21.98 4.67 -7.86
N GLU A 86 22.21 3.79 -8.83
CA GLU A 86 22.31 4.12 -10.25
C GLU A 86 20.96 4.19 -11.00
N VAL A 87 19.84 3.68 -10.46
CA VAL A 87 18.53 3.78 -11.13
C VAL A 87 17.40 4.05 -10.13
N ARG A 88 17.22 5.32 -9.74
CA ARG A 88 15.96 5.74 -9.11
C ARG A 88 14.86 5.68 -10.16
N LYS A 89 13.95 4.71 -10.04
CA LYS A 89 12.69 4.73 -10.79
C LYS A 89 11.91 5.96 -10.34
N ALA A 90 11.60 6.87 -11.25
CA ALA A 90 10.79 8.04 -10.94
C ALA A 90 9.34 7.66 -10.55
N VAL A 91 8.88 6.49 -11.01
CA VAL A 91 7.54 5.93 -10.73
C VAL A 91 7.68 4.42 -10.59
N THR A 92 7.19 3.88 -9.47
CA THR A 92 7.24 2.43 -9.17
C THR A 92 5.94 1.73 -9.58
N GLY A 93 4.80 2.39 -9.40
CA GLY A 93 3.50 1.87 -9.80
C GLY A 93 2.39 2.92 -9.83
N ILE A 94 1.22 2.49 -10.29
CA ILE A 94 -0.01 3.27 -10.37
C ILE A 94 -1.10 2.45 -9.65
N ALA A 95 -1.50 2.94 -8.48
CA ALA A 95 -2.66 2.44 -7.75
C ALA A 95 -3.93 3.20 -8.19
N VAL A 96 -5.07 2.50 -8.19
CA VAL A 96 -6.37 3.07 -8.58
C VAL A 96 -7.40 2.63 -7.56
N ASP A 97 -8.11 3.59 -6.98
CA ASP A 97 -9.29 3.35 -6.16
C ASP A 97 -10.50 4.10 -6.75
N SER A 98 -11.48 3.34 -7.24
CA SER A 98 -12.74 3.88 -7.76
C SER A 98 -13.86 3.93 -6.71
N ASN A 99 -13.62 3.45 -5.49
CA ASN A 99 -14.59 3.37 -4.40
C ASN A 99 -14.47 4.55 -3.42
N VAL A 100 -14.22 5.75 -3.94
CA VAL A 100 -14.05 6.98 -3.16
C VAL A 100 -15.11 8.00 -3.55
N ALA A 101 -15.71 8.65 -2.56
CA ALA A 101 -16.60 9.80 -2.77
C ALA A 101 -15.94 11.08 -2.26
N LYS A 102 -15.96 12.14 -3.06
CA LYS A 102 -15.41 13.44 -2.67
C LYS A 102 -16.52 14.39 -2.21
N ILE A 103 -16.41 14.87 -0.97
CA ILE A 103 -17.32 15.87 -0.40
C ILE A 103 -16.54 17.19 -0.21
N THR A 104 -17.16 18.33 -0.50
CA THR A 104 -16.55 19.65 -0.32
C THR A 104 -17.50 20.57 0.42
N VAL A 105 -17.07 21.05 1.59
CA VAL A 105 -17.79 22.06 2.37
C VAL A 105 -17.23 23.44 2.04
N ARG A 106 -18.09 24.34 1.56
CA ARG A 106 -17.70 25.71 1.16
C ARG A 106 -18.16 26.73 2.20
N GLY A 107 -17.51 27.90 2.21
CA GLY A 107 -17.89 29.02 3.09
C GLY A 107 -17.59 28.77 4.58
N VAL A 108 -16.58 27.95 4.86
CA VAL A 108 -16.19 27.61 6.23
C VAL A 108 -15.45 28.79 6.87
N VAL A 109 -15.81 29.12 8.11
CA VAL A 109 -15.14 30.18 8.88
C VAL A 109 -13.76 29.70 9.33
N ASP A 110 -12.71 30.47 9.04
CA ASP A 110 -11.34 30.14 9.42
C ASP A 110 -11.05 30.53 10.88
N ARG A 111 -11.32 29.59 11.79
CA ARG A 111 -10.97 29.70 13.21
C ARG A 111 -10.75 28.32 13.83
N PRO A 112 -9.96 28.22 14.92
CA PRO A 112 -9.75 26.96 15.62
C PRO A 112 -11.06 26.27 16.01
N GLY A 113 -11.09 24.94 15.87
CA GLY A 113 -12.23 24.10 16.24
C GLY A 113 -13.25 23.83 15.12
N VAL A 114 -13.22 24.57 14.00
CA VAL A 114 -14.18 24.36 12.92
C VAL A 114 -13.96 23.02 12.20
N ALA A 115 -12.71 22.67 11.88
CA ALA A 115 -12.41 21.36 11.29
C ALA A 115 -12.82 20.20 12.23
N ALA A 116 -12.55 20.32 13.53
CA ALA A 116 -12.96 19.33 14.52
C ALA A 116 -14.49 19.21 14.61
N GLY A 117 -15.22 20.32 14.58
CA GLY A 117 -16.68 20.32 14.57
C GLY A 117 -17.29 19.66 13.32
N LEU A 118 -16.58 19.67 12.19
CA LEU A 118 -17.00 19.00 10.95
C LEU A 118 -16.63 17.51 10.94
N LEU A 119 -15.38 17.17 11.30
CA LEU A 119 -14.84 15.82 11.13
C LEU A 119 -15.15 14.90 12.31
N LYS A 120 -15.29 15.42 13.53
CA LYS A 120 -15.53 14.58 14.71
C LYS A 120 -16.86 13.82 14.67
N PRO A 121 -18.00 14.43 14.28
CA PRO A 121 -19.24 13.68 14.13
C PRO A 121 -19.14 12.56 13.09
N LEU A 122 -18.37 12.75 12.01
CA LEU A 122 -18.15 11.72 11.00
C LEU A 122 -17.33 10.55 11.57
N ALA A 123 -16.29 10.87 12.35
CA ALA A 123 -15.47 9.87 13.02
C ALA A 123 -16.25 9.09 14.10
N ASP A 124 -17.13 9.76 14.86
CA ASP A 124 -17.96 9.14 15.89
C ASP A 124 -18.97 8.14 15.28
N GLU A 125 -19.40 8.36 14.04
CA GLU A 125 -20.22 7.42 13.24
C GLU A 125 -19.40 6.34 12.53
N GLY A 126 -18.08 6.31 12.73
CA GLY A 126 -17.19 5.30 12.13
C GLY A 126 -16.96 5.49 10.63
N LEU A 127 -17.18 6.69 10.08
CA LEU A 127 -16.89 6.98 8.68
C LEU A 127 -15.38 7.13 8.49
N ALA A 128 -14.81 6.26 7.64
CA ALA A 128 -13.41 6.38 7.24
C ALA A 128 -13.22 7.61 6.36
N LEU A 129 -12.31 8.49 6.77
CA LEU A 129 -11.91 9.69 6.04
C LEU A 129 -10.50 9.48 5.51
N MET A 130 -10.27 9.88 4.26
CA MET A 130 -8.97 9.91 3.59
C MET A 130 -8.56 11.37 3.38
#